data_AF-A0A7J8YIZ0-F1
#
_entry.id   AF-A0A7J8YIZ0-F1
#
_cell.length_a   1.000
_cell.length_b   1.000
_cell.length_c   1.000
_cell.angle_alpha   90.00
_cell.angle_beta   90.00
_cell.angle_gamma   90.00
#
_symmetry.space_group_name_H-M   'P 1'
#
loop_
_entity.id
_entity.type
_entity.pdbx_description
1 polymer ?
#
loop_
_entity_poly.entity_id
_entity_poly.type
_entity_poly.pdbx_seq_one_letter_code
_entity_poly.pdbx_strand_id
1 'polypeptide(L)'
;MGWKDPYGSSQWTVRQKAYVETLNLDTMFTPQVVVQGRAQCVPNDEDVLLSTIATAPRFPAPSFQVYISSSLSLYLTCTLYINAK
;
A
#
# COMPACT_ATOMS: atom_id res chain seq x y z
N MET A 1 -14.30 -30.63 4.49
CA MET A 1 -12.96 -30.58 3.85
C MET A 1 -12.64 -29.11 3.62
N GLY A 2 -11.58 -28.57 4.21
CA GLY A 2 -11.24 -27.18 3.95
C GLY A 2 -10.17 -26.68 4.90
N TRP A 3 -8.93 -26.61 4.41
CA TRP A 3 -7.93 -25.79 5.07
C TRP A 3 -8.34 -24.33 4.84
N LYS A 4 -8.75 -23.65 5.92
CA LYS A 4 -8.95 -22.21 5.91
C LYS A 4 -7.59 -21.59 6.19
N ASP A 5 -7.10 -20.80 5.25
CA ASP A 5 -5.87 -20.06 5.44
C ASP A 5 -6.01 -19.13 6.66
N PRO A 6 -5.20 -19.31 7.73
CA PRO A 6 -5.24 -18.43 8.90
C PRO A 6 -4.75 -17.02 8.61
N TYR A 7 -4.01 -16.83 7.52
CA TYR A 7 -3.55 -15.52 7.10
C TYR A 7 -4.61 -14.79 6.29
N GLY A 8 -5.47 -15.49 5.54
CA GLY A 8 -6.50 -14.87 4.72
C GLY A 8 -7.42 -13.88 5.47
N SER A 9 -7.57 -12.67 4.93
CA SER A 9 -8.45 -11.62 5.47
C SER A 9 -9.35 -11.01 4.40
N SER A 10 -10.63 -10.78 4.73
CA SER A 10 -11.58 -10.11 3.83
C SER A 10 -11.15 -8.68 3.47
N GLN A 11 -10.40 -8.02 4.35
CA GLN A 11 -9.85 -6.68 4.10
C GLN A 11 -8.88 -6.69 2.90
N TRP A 12 -8.15 -7.79 2.68
CA TRP A 12 -7.23 -7.91 1.56
C TRP A 12 -7.97 -8.11 0.24
N THR A 13 -9.07 -8.89 0.25
CA THR A 13 -9.96 -9.00 -0.91
C THR A 13 -10.56 -7.64 -1.27
N VAL A 14 -11.02 -6.86 -0.29
CA VAL A 14 -11.54 -5.50 -0.53
C VAL A 14 -10.46 -4.61 -1.16
N ARG A 15 -9.24 -4.63 -0.62
CA ARG A 15 -8.11 -3.89 -1.18
C ARG A 15 -7.79 -4.32 -2.61
N GLN A 16 -7.83 -5.62 -2.90
CA GLN A 16 -7.57 -6.12 -4.25
C GLN A 16 -8.65 -5.71 -5.24
N LYS A 17 -9.93 -5.69 -4.83
CA LYS A 17 -11.03 -5.15 -5.68
C LYS A 17 -10.77 -3.70 -6.05
N ALA A 18 -10.38 -2.88 -5.08
CA ALA A 18 -10.02 -1.48 -5.35
C ALA A 18 -8.87 -1.38 -6.36
N TYR A 19 -7.87 -2.26 -6.31
CA TYR A 19 -6.82 -2.26 -7.34
C TYR A 19 -7.32 -2.64 -8.72
N VAL A 20 -8.19 -3.65 -8.85
CA VAL A 20 -8.82 -4.01 -10.14
C VAL A 20 -9.55 -2.82 -10.75
N GLU A 21 -10.32 -2.08 -9.95
CA GLU A 21 -11.02 -0.88 -10.39
C GLU A 21 -10.06 0.25 -10.79
N THR A 22 -9.08 0.58 -9.93
CA THR A 22 -8.13 1.68 -10.18
C THR A 22 -7.16 1.45 -11.33
N LEU A 23 -6.86 0.18 -11.64
CA LEU A 23 -5.94 -0.23 -12.70
C LEU A 23 -6.68 -0.69 -13.96
N ASN A 24 -8.02 -0.58 -13.99
CA ASN A 24 -8.87 -0.98 -15.10
C ASN A 24 -8.61 -2.42 -15.57
N LEU A 25 -8.52 -3.37 -14.62
CA LEU A 25 -8.32 -4.79 -14.93
C LEU A 25 -9.68 -5.48 -15.12
N ASP A 26 -9.73 -6.48 -15.99
CA ASP A 26 -10.98 -7.22 -16.25
C ASP A 26 -11.43 -8.05 -15.05
N THR A 27 -10.47 -8.63 -14.32
CA THR A 27 -10.75 -9.57 -13.24
C THR A 27 -9.74 -9.48 -12.10
N MET A 28 -10.16 -9.93 -10.92
CA MET A 28 -9.27 -10.20 -9.80
C MET A 28 -8.59 -11.56 -9.98
N PHE A 29 -7.28 -11.62 -9.79
CA PHE A 29 -6.50 -12.86 -9.90
C PHE A 29 -5.39 -12.92 -8.86
N THR A 30 -4.86 -14.13 -8.61
CA THR A 30 -3.67 -14.32 -7.77
C THR A 30 -2.72 -15.30 -8.46
N PRO A 31 -1.39 -15.15 -8.33
CA PRO A 31 -0.69 -14.06 -7.62
C PRO A 31 -0.70 -12.74 -8.41
N GLN A 32 -0.76 -11.62 -7.69
CA GLN A 32 -0.72 -10.27 -8.26
C GLN A 32 0.18 -9.37 -7.40
N VAL A 33 1.10 -8.65 -8.04
CA VAL A 33 1.88 -7.58 -7.40
C VAL A 33 1.34 -6.24 -7.89
N VAL A 34 1.14 -5.30 -6.96
CA VAL A 34 0.74 -3.92 -7.26
C VAL A 34 1.80 -2.96 -6.72
N VAL A 35 2.35 -2.12 -7.59
CA VAL A 35 3.42 -1.16 -7.27
C VAL A 35 2.84 0.25 -7.28
N GLN A 36 2.98 0.96 -6.15
CA GLN A 36 2.51 2.34 -5.93
C GLN A 36 1.03 2.59 -6.28
N GLY A 37 0.21 1.53 -6.34
CA GLY A 37 -1.19 1.61 -6.77
C GLY A 37 -1.39 2.05 -8.22
N ARG A 38 -0.34 2.01 -9.06
CA ARG A 38 -0.36 2.52 -10.44
C ARG A 38 0.13 1.53 -11.48
N ALA A 39 0.90 0.53 -11.07
CA ALA A 39 1.39 -0.53 -11.94
C ALA A 39 1.12 -1.89 -11.30
N GLN A 40 0.99 -2.92 -12.13
CA GLN A 40 0.78 -4.29 -11.67
C GLN A 40 1.48 -5.30 -12.58
N CYS A 41 1.84 -6.45 -12.01
CA CYS A 41 2.37 -7.57 -12.76
C CYS A 41 2.07 -8.90 -12.06
N VAL A 42 2.23 -10.00 -12.82
CA VAL A 42 2.33 -11.35 -12.27
C VAL A 42 3.81 -11.58 -11.91
N PRO A 43 4.14 -12.09 -10.71
CA PRO A 43 5.52 -12.24 -10.26
C PRO A 43 6.24 -13.49 -10.80
N ASN A 44 5.83 -13.99 -11.97
CA ASN A 44 6.42 -15.20 -12.56
C ASN A 44 7.69 -14.92 -13.38
N ASP A 45 7.97 -13.65 -13.67
CA ASP A 45 9.13 -13.18 -14.40
C ASP A 45 9.81 -12.08 -13.55
N GLU A 46 11.05 -12.34 -13.15
CA GLU A 46 11.82 -11.44 -12.28
C GLU A 46 12.17 -10.13 -12.99
N ASP A 47 12.49 -10.17 -14.29
CA ASP A 47 12.82 -8.98 -15.07
C ASP A 47 11.59 -8.07 -15.23
N VAL A 48 10.40 -8.67 -15.45
CA VAL A 48 9.13 -7.93 -15.47
C VAL A 48 8.83 -7.33 -14.09
N LEU A 49 9.05 -8.06 -13.01
CA LEU A 49 8.83 -7.56 -11.65
C LEU A 49 9.76 -6.38 -11.33
N LEU A 50 11.07 -6.55 -11.54
CA LEU A 50 12.08 -5.53 -11.24
C LEU A 50 11.89 -4.29 -12.13
N SER A 51 11.59 -4.46 -13.42
CA SER A 51 11.29 -3.34 -14.31
C SER A 51 10.00 -2.61 -13.93
N THR A 52 8.96 -3.32 -13.50
CA THR A 52 7.72 -2.71 -12.98
C THR A 52 8.00 -1.89 -11.72
N ILE A 53 8.83 -2.39 -10.80
CA ILE A 53 9.25 -1.64 -9.60
C ILE A 53 10.06 -0.40 -9.98
N ALA A 54 11.00 -0.54 -10.90
CA ALA A 54 11.91 0.53 -11.29
C ALA A 54 11.20 1.68 -12.02
N THR A 55 10.22 1.35 -12.87
CA THR A 55 9.53 2.32 -13.74
C THR A 55 8.23 2.87 -13.16
N ALA A 56 7.68 2.27 -12.10
CA ALA A 56 6.45 2.75 -11.48
C ALA A 56 6.59 4.23 -11.05
N PRO A 57 5.54 5.06 -11.25
CA PRO A 57 5.53 6.44 -10.82
C PRO A 57 5.87 6.57 -9.33
N ARG A 58 6.89 7.37 -9.00
CA ARG A 58 7.23 7.70 -7.62
C ARG A 58 6.50 8.96 -7.19
N PHE A 59 5.91 8.90 -6.01
CA PHE A 59 5.28 10.07 -5.39
C PHE A 59 6.20 10.57 -4.27
N PRO A 60 6.34 11.90 -4.11
CA PRO A 60 6.98 12.42 -2.92
C PRO A 60 6.20 11.92 -1.70
N ALA A 61 6.92 11.50 -0.66
CA ALA A 61 6.29 11.17 0.60
C ALA A 61 5.44 12.37 1.06
N PRO A 62 4.25 12.13 1.65
CA PRO A 62 3.44 13.23 2.16
C PRO A 62 4.27 14.00 3.19
N SER A 63 4.32 15.32 3.03
CA SER A 63 4.98 16.18 4.01
C SER A 63 4.17 16.17 5.29
N PHE A 64 4.81 15.90 6.42
CA PHE A 64 4.18 15.99 7.72
C PHE A 64 4.89 17.03 8.60
N GLN A 65 4.14 17.62 9.52
CA GLN A 65 4.67 18.49 10.55
C GLN A 65 4.40 17.85 11.92
N VAL A 66 5.39 17.96 12.80
CA VAL A 66 5.32 17.45 14.16
C VAL A 66 5.47 18.61 15.13
N TYR A 67 4.51 18.73 16.04
CA TYR A 67 4.58 19.67 17.14
C TYR A 67 4.82 18.87 18.42
N ILE A 68 5.95 19.15 19.07
CA ILE A 68 6.30 18.57 20.37
C ILE A 68 6.14 19.67 21.40
N SER A 69 5.28 19.46 22.38
CA SER A 69 5.13 20.36 23.52
C SER A 69 5.61 19.67 24.80
N SER A 70 6.46 20.37 25.55
CA SER A 70 6.81 19.98 26.92
C SER A 70 5.79 20.59 27.87
N SER A 71 4.92 19.75 28.42
CA SER A 71 4.21 20.06 29.65
C SER A 71 5.12 19.70 30.83
N LEU A 72 4.91 20.29 32.02
CA LEU A 72 5.56 19.90 33.29
C LEU A 72 5.29 18.43 33.72
N SER A 73 4.84 17.58 32.80
CA SER A 73 4.55 16.16 32.99
C SER A 73 5.74 15.29 32.55
N LEU A 74 5.82 14.07 33.08
CA LEU A 74 6.85 13.07 32.76
C LEU A 74 6.84 12.57 31.30
N TYR A 75 5.89 13.04 30.48
CA TYR A 75 5.68 12.60 29.10
C TYR A 75 5.58 13.79 28.14
N LEU A 76 6.13 13.62 26.94
CA LEU A 76 5.97 14.55 25.83
C LEU A 76 4.69 14.22 25.06
N THR A 77 3.93 15.25 24.69
CA THR A 77 2.79 15.11 23.78
C THR A 77 3.25 15.46 22.36
N CYS A 78 2.90 14.63 21.39
CA CYS A 78 3.26 14.78 19.99
C CYS A 78 1.99 14.77 19.13
N THR A 79 1.80 15.82 18.33
CA THR A 79 0.69 15.89 17.36
C THR A 79 1.25 15.81 15.94
N LEU A 80 0.77 14.85 15.15
CA LEU A 80 1.18 14.61 13.76
C LEU A 80 0.13 15.19 12.80
N TYR A 81 0.57 16.08 11.90
CA TYR A 81 -0.25 16.58 10.80
C TYR A 81 0.30 16.08 9.47
N ILE A 82 -0.49 15.33 8.72
CA ILE A 82 -0.12 14.87 7.37
C ILE A 82 -0.77 15.82 6.36
N ASN A 83 0.04 16.49 5.55
CA ASN A 83 -0.46 17.34 4.48
C ASN A 83 -0.69 16.46 3.25
N ALA A 84 -1.94 16.07 3.00
CA ALA A 84 -2.33 15.52 1.71
C ALA A 84 -2.38 16.67 0.69
N LYS A 85 -1.80 16.45 -0.50
CA LYS A 85 -2.01 17.35 -1.65
C LYS A 85 -3.41 17.17 -2.21
#